data_AF-H3GWX2-F1
#
_entry.id   AF-H3GWX2-F1
#
_cell.length_a   1.000
_cell.length_b   1.000
_cell.length_c   1.000
_cell.angle_alpha   90.00
_cell.angle_beta   90.00
_cell.angle_gamma   90.00
#
_symmetry.space_group_name_H-M   'P 1'
#
loop_
_entity.id
_entity.type
_entity.pdbx_description
1 polymer ?
#
loop_
_entity_poly.entity_id
_entity_poly.type
_entity_poly.pdbx_seq_one_letter_code
_entity_poly.pdbx_strand_id
1 'polypeptide(L)'
;MGPGGPERSFRGKPSGPRSAGPVGQDGPKDTSEQPFLEKLVVGIENESDFGVTRRIIGPAGSNMKRISVEAGGNAKIRVRGRGSGSKEGGPEDADEPLMILVSADNERSFRIACSLTGDLLAAIHRDYEMFQQRGPQHFRGGGGGYRGRGHH
;
A
#
# COMPACT_ATOMS: atom_id res chain seq x y z
N MET A 1 -47.50 -45.79 -34.61
CA MET A 1 -46.12 -46.32 -34.67
C MET A 1 -45.26 -45.41 -35.52
N GLY A 2 -44.11 -44.97 -34.99
CA GLY A 2 -42.86 -44.72 -35.72
C GLY A 2 -42.72 -43.49 -36.63
N PRO A 3 -41.50 -42.93 -36.79
CA PRO A 3 -41.24 -41.51 -37.03
C PRO A 3 -40.51 -41.23 -38.36
N GLY A 4 -40.41 -39.96 -38.78
CA GLY A 4 -39.55 -39.55 -39.89
C GLY A 4 -39.48 -38.03 -40.03
N GLY A 5 -38.37 -37.43 -39.58
CA GLY A 5 -38.17 -35.99 -39.55
C GLY A 5 -37.92 -35.35 -40.92
N PRO A 6 -37.97 -34.01 -41.02
CA PRO A 6 -37.52 -33.31 -42.22
C PRO A 6 -36.03 -32.96 -42.16
N GLU A 7 -35.30 -33.40 -43.19
CA GLU A 7 -33.98 -32.90 -43.58
C GLU A 7 -33.96 -31.37 -43.64
N ARG A 8 -32.97 -30.75 -42.99
CA ARG A 8 -32.63 -29.35 -43.19
C ARG A 8 -31.34 -29.25 -43.96
N SER A 9 -31.45 -28.64 -45.13
CA SER A 9 -30.40 -28.39 -46.09
C SER A 9 -29.24 -27.61 -45.49
N PHE A 10 -28.04 -28.15 -45.70
CA PHE A 10 -26.77 -27.48 -45.47
C PHE A 10 -26.54 -26.38 -46.52
N ARG A 11 -26.50 -25.11 -46.09
CA ARG A 11 -25.61 -24.10 -46.69
C ARG A 11 -25.54 -22.88 -45.77
N GLY A 12 -24.41 -22.72 -45.06
CA GLY A 12 -24.22 -21.61 -44.15
C GLY A 12 -22.76 -21.33 -43.82
N LYS A 13 -22.18 -20.45 -44.64
CA LYS A 13 -21.08 -19.49 -44.37
C LYS A 13 -19.64 -19.88 -44.78
N PRO A 14 -18.95 -18.97 -45.51
CA PRO A 14 -17.56 -19.11 -45.90
C PRO A 14 -16.61 -18.82 -44.74
N SER A 15 -15.54 -19.62 -44.69
CA SER A 15 -14.32 -19.41 -43.93
C SER A 15 -13.52 -18.23 -44.50
N GLY A 16 -13.45 -17.13 -43.76
CA GLY A 16 -12.41 -16.12 -43.94
C GLY A 16 -11.38 -16.27 -42.82
N PRO A 17 -10.08 -16.40 -43.09
CA PRO A 17 -9.08 -16.24 -42.04
C PRO A 17 -9.10 -14.78 -41.59
N ARG A 18 -9.45 -14.55 -40.33
CA ARG A 18 -9.17 -13.28 -39.64
C ARG A 18 -7.66 -13.17 -39.50
N SER A 19 -7.02 -12.53 -40.47
CA SER A 19 -5.65 -12.08 -40.34
C SER A 19 -5.60 -11.12 -39.15
N ALA A 20 -4.88 -11.56 -38.13
CA ALA A 20 -4.58 -10.81 -36.93
C ALA A 20 -4.11 -9.40 -37.30
N GLY A 21 -4.80 -8.38 -36.79
CA GLY A 21 -4.22 -7.05 -36.71
C GLY A 21 -2.93 -7.13 -35.90
N PRO A 22 -1.92 -6.30 -36.19
CA PRO A 22 -0.76 -6.22 -35.32
C PRO A 22 -1.25 -5.78 -33.95
N VAL A 23 -1.12 -6.68 -32.97
CA VAL A 23 -1.10 -6.31 -31.55
C VAL A 23 -0.05 -5.21 -31.46
N GLY A 24 -0.51 -4.00 -31.22
CA GLY A 24 0.32 -2.89 -30.79
C GLY A 24 1.05 -3.39 -29.56
N GLN A 25 2.32 -3.72 -29.76
CA GLN A 25 3.28 -3.78 -28.68
C GLN A 25 3.46 -2.33 -28.24
N ASP A 26 2.56 -1.84 -27.38
CA ASP A 26 2.91 -0.78 -26.44
C ASP A 26 3.86 -1.42 -25.42
N GLY A 27 5.07 -1.73 -25.90
CA GLY A 27 6.22 -1.96 -25.04
C GLY A 27 6.44 -0.70 -24.21
N PRO A 28 6.95 -0.83 -22.98
CA PRO A 28 7.13 0.30 -22.08
C PRO A 28 7.96 1.35 -22.81
N LYS A 29 7.42 2.57 -22.93
CA LYS A 29 8.20 3.75 -23.31
C LYS A 29 9.36 3.83 -22.33
N ASP A 30 10.53 3.38 -22.79
CA ASP A 30 11.82 3.67 -22.19
C ASP A 30 12.01 5.18 -22.29
N THR A 31 11.49 5.89 -21.29
CA THR A 31 11.91 7.25 -20.99
C THR A 31 12.92 7.05 -19.88
N SER A 32 14.16 6.82 -20.28
CA SER A 32 15.34 6.67 -19.43
C SER A 32 15.74 8.01 -18.81
N GLU A 33 14.82 8.61 -18.06
CA GLU A 33 15.13 9.56 -17.01
C GLU A 33 15.04 8.78 -15.71
N GLN A 34 16.16 8.67 -14.97
CA GLN A 34 16.12 7.99 -13.68
C GLN A 34 14.99 8.64 -12.86
N PRO A 35 13.95 7.87 -12.47
CA PRO A 35 12.88 8.47 -11.67
C PRO A 35 13.54 9.00 -10.41
N PHE A 36 13.35 10.29 -10.12
CA PHE A 36 13.82 10.86 -8.87
C PHE A 36 13.26 9.98 -7.76
N LEU A 37 14.13 9.28 -7.02
CA LEU A 37 13.75 8.27 -6.04
C LEU A 37 14.50 8.54 -4.73
N GLU A 38 13.74 8.72 -3.66
CA GLU A 38 14.28 8.81 -2.31
C GLU A 38 13.77 7.65 -1.47
N LYS A 39 14.67 7.07 -0.68
CA LYS A 39 14.33 6.04 0.30
C LYS A 39 14.50 6.65 1.69
N LEU A 40 13.40 6.76 2.41
CA LEU A 40 13.35 7.31 3.76
C LEU A 40 13.11 6.17 4.74
N VAL A 41 14.09 5.93 5.62
CA VAL A 41 13.95 4.93 6.69
C VAL A 41 13.07 5.52 7.78
N VAL A 42 12.01 4.80 8.16
CA VAL A 42 11.07 5.26 9.18
C VAL A 42 11.70 5.19 10.58
N GLY A 43 12.61 4.25 10.84
CA GLY A 43 13.27 4.13 12.14
C GLY A 43 12.35 3.74 13.30
N ILE A 44 11.10 3.37 13.02
CA ILE A 44 10.11 2.85 13.96
C ILE A 44 9.71 1.47 13.48
N GLU A 45 9.79 0.48 14.35
CA GLU A 45 9.32 -0.88 14.02
C GLU A 45 7.79 -0.91 13.94
N ASN A 46 7.26 -1.69 13.01
CA ASN A 46 5.81 -1.82 12.85
C ASN A 46 5.23 -2.74 13.93
N GLU A 47 5.03 -2.18 15.12
CA GLU A 47 4.33 -2.81 16.23
C GLU A 47 2.80 -2.73 16.05
N SER A 48 2.09 -3.75 16.50
CA SER A 48 0.62 -3.82 16.43
C SER A 48 -0.07 -2.73 17.25
N ASP A 49 0.55 -2.29 18.36
CA ASP A 49 -0.06 -1.32 19.27
C ASP A 49 -0.05 0.11 18.72
N PHE A 50 1.05 0.53 18.10
CA PHE A 50 1.16 1.87 17.50
C PHE A 50 0.67 1.91 16.04
N GLY A 51 0.91 0.86 15.27
CA GLY A 51 0.46 0.71 13.89
C GLY A 51 1.02 1.77 12.95
N VAL A 52 2.34 1.98 12.95
CA VAL A 52 3.03 3.04 12.18
C VAL A 52 2.67 3.03 10.69
N THR A 53 2.63 1.86 10.05
CA THR A 53 2.28 1.74 8.61
C THR A 53 0.90 2.33 8.31
N ARG A 54 -0.08 2.10 9.19
CA ARG A 54 -1.45 2.62 9.02
C ARG A 54 -1.51 4.13 9.21
N ARG A 55 -0.66 4.69 10.08
CA ARG A 55 -0.53 6.15 10.26
C ARG A 55 0.15 6.81 9.06
N ILE A 56 1.19 6.18 8.51
CA ILE A 56 1.87 6.64 7.28
C ILE A 56 0.86 6.68 6.11
N ILE A 57 0.14 5.58 5.87
CA ILE A 57 -0.86 5.50 4.78
C ILE A 57 -2.05 6.44 5.04
N GLY A 58 -2.46 6.55 6.30
CA GLY A 58 -3.66 7.26 6.71
C GLY A 58 -4.95 6.48 6.39
N PRO A 59 -6.11 6.97 6.85
CA PRO A 59 -7.40 6.35 6.55
C PRO A 59 -7.62 6.31 5.03
N ALA A 60 -7.84 5.11 4.49
CA ALA A 60 -8.05 4.87 3.05
C ALA A 60 -6.95 5.45 2.13
N GLY A 61 -5.71 5.57 2.60
CA GLY A 61 -4.61 6.13 1.81
C GLY A 61 -4.66 7.65 1.66
N SER A 62 -5.38 8.36 2.54
CA SER A 62 -5.56 9.81 2.45
C SER A 62 -4.23 10.57 2.48
N ASN A 63 -3.27 10.17 3.32
CA ASN A 63 -1.96 10.84 3.40
C ASN A 63 -1.19 10.68 2.09
N MET A 64 -1.16 9.46 1.53
CA MET A 64 -0.51 9.17 0.25
C MET A 64 -1.10 10.01 -0.89
N LYS A 65 -2.42 10.07 -0.98
CA LYS A 65 -3.14 10.86 -1.98
C LYS A 65 -2.84 12.34 -1.82
N ARG A 66 -2.87 12.85 -0.58
CA ARG A 66 -2.59 14.25 -0.26
C ARG A 66 -1.18 14.64 -0.70
N ILE A 67 -0.16 13.88 -0.33
CA ILE A 67 1.23 14.15 -0.71
C ILE A 67 1.36 14.15 -2.24
N SER A 68 0.79 13.14 -2.90
CA SER A 68 0.82 13.05 -4.36
C SER A 68 0.16 14.26 -5.04
N VAL A 69 -1.02 14.68 -4.58
CA VAL A 69 -1.76 15.84 -5.11
C VAL A 69 -1.03 17.15 -4.83
N GLU A 70 -0.53 17.38 -3.61
CA GLU A 70 0.22 18.60 -3.27
C GLU A 70 1.55 18.69 -4.02
N ALA A 71 2.17 17.55 -4.34
CA ALA A 71 3.33 17.47 -5.22
C ALA A 71 3.00 17.63 -6.73
N GLY A 72 1.76 17.95 -7.09
CA GLY A 72 1.35 18.17 -8.48
C GLY A 72 0.86 16.92 -9.22
N GLY A 73 0.54 15.84 -8.50
CA GLY A 73 -0.08 14.62 -9.04
C GLY A 73 0.89 13.60 -9.65
N ASN A 74 2.17 13.95 -9.76
CA ASN A 74 3.15 13.10 -10.44
C ASN A 74 4.11 12.37 -9.48
N ALA A 75 3.92 12.53 -8.17
CA ALA A 75 4.66 11.77 -7.16
C ALA A 75 3.92 10.48 -6.80
N LYS A 76 4.69 9.40 -6.65
CA LYS A 76 4.25 8.07 -6.20
C LYS A 76 4.96 7.75 -4.88
N ILE A 77 4.18 7.35 -3.89
CA ILE A 77 4.67 7.00 -2.56
C ILE A 77 4.37 5.53 -2.31
N ARG A 78 5.37 4.77 -1.87
CA ARG A 78 5.25 3.35 -1.55
C ARG A 78 5.84 3.08 -0.17
N VAL A 79 5.24 2.17 0.57
CA VAL A 79 5.80 1.69 1.85
C VAL A 79 6.39 0.30 1.60
N ARG A 80 7.57 0.03 2.14
CA ARG A 80 8.33 -1.23 2.02
C ARG A 80 8.91 -1.64 3.37
N GLY A 81 9.40 -2.87 3.45
CA GLY A 81 10.03 -3.45 4.63
C GLY A 81 9.05 -4.14 5.58
N ARG A 82 9.60 -4.58 6.73
CA ARG A 82 8.89 -5.34 7.75
C ARG A 82 7.60 -4.67 8.20
N GLY A 83 6.47 -5.39 8.06
CA GLY A 83 5.16 -4.90 8.49
C GLY A 83 4.47 -3.90 7.55
N SER A 84 5.00 -3.69 6.33
CA SER A 84 4.35 -2.89 5.29
C SER A 84 3.06 -3.52 4.74
N GLY A 85 2.85 -4.83 4.94
CA GLY A 85 1.67 -5.56 4.46
C GLY A 85 1.73 -5.97 2.99
N SER A 86 2.86 -5.76 2.30
CA SER A 86 3.09 -6.29 0.96
C SER A 86 3.19 -7.82 1.02
N LYS A 87 2.10 -8.51 0.65
CA LYS A 87 2.07 -9.98 0.45
C LYS A 87 2.97 -10.48 -0.68
N GLU A 88 3.57 -9.56 -1.44
CA GLU A 88 4.44 -9.83 -2.57
C GLU A 88 5.93 -9.78 -2.21
N GLY A 89 6.25 -9.49 -0.94
CA GLY A 89 7.63 -9.50 -0.48
C GLY A 89 8.12 -10.91 -0.26
N GLY A 90 9.21 -11.28 -0.93
CA GLY A 90 9.94 -12.51 -0.62
C GLY A 90 10.49 -12.48 0.81
N PRO A 91 11.18 -13.53 1.26
CA PRO A 91 11.83 -13.56 2.57
C PRO A 91 12.82 -12.39 2.78
N GLU A 92 13.25 -11.72 1.72
CA GLU A 92 14.16 -10.57 1.74
C GLU A 92 13.49 -9.28 2.28
N ASP A 93 12.20 -9.05 1.99
CA ASP A 93 11.44 -7.89 2.55
C ASP A 93 11.21 -8.03 4.08
N ALA A 94 11.43 -9.23 4.62
CA ALA A 94 11.32 -9.51 6.04
C ALA A 94 12.58 -9.15 6.84
N ASP A 95 13.70 -8.81 6.19
CA ASP A 95 14.91 -8.34 6.90
C ASP A 95 15.03 -6.81 6.87
N GLU A 96 14.48 -6.17 5.83
CA GLU A 96 14.57 -4.73 5.66
C GLU A 96 13.69 -3.93 6.66
N PRO A 97 14.22 -2.85 7.26
CA PRO A 97 13.44 -1.99 8.14
C PRO A 97 12.30 -1.31 7.36
N LEU A 98 11.29 -0.83 8.09
CA LEU A 98 10.18 -0.10 7.48
C LEU A 98 10.71 1.18 6.80
N MET A 99 10.39 1.32 5.52
CA MET A 99 10.87 2.40 4.66
C MET A 99 9.73 2.99 3.81
N ILE A 100 9.84 4.27 3.50
CA ILE A 100 9.01 4.96 2.51
C ILE A 100 9.86 5.25 1.29
N LEU A 101 9.37 4.84 0.13
CA LEU A 101 9.95 5.18 -1.16
C LEU A 101 9.09 6.28 -1.79
N VAL A 102 9.72 7.42 -2.05
CA VAL A 102 9.11 8.54 -2.77
C VAL A 102 9.73 8.57 -4.14
N SER A 103 8.91 8.53 -5.19
CA SER A 103 9.38 8.66 -6.57
C SER A 103 8.57 9.68 -7.35
N ALA A 104 9.18 10.50 -8.21
CA ALA A 104 8.44 11.38 -9.12
C ALA A 104 9.11 11.46 -10.49
N ASP A 105 8.36 11.92 -11.48
CA ASP A 105 8.83 12.23 -12.83
C ASP A 105 9.56 13.58 -12.92
N ASN A 106 9.21 14.52 -12.05
CA ASN A 106 9.69 15.90 -12.07
C ASN A 106 10.44 16.22 -10.78
N GLU A 107 11.55 16.94 -10.88
CA GLU A 107 12.36 17.36 -9.73
C GLU A 107 11.56 18.22 -8.73
N ARG A 108 10.74 19.14 -9.24
CA ARG A 108 9.92 20.01 -8.38
C ARG A 108 8.92 19.21 -7.55
N SER A 109 8.20 18.29 -8.21
CA SER A 109 7.26 17.37 -7.56
C SER A 109 7.98 16.47 -6.57
N PHE A 110 9.16 15.96 -6.93
CA PHE A 110 9.98 15.14 -6.06
C PHE A 110 10.36 15.87 -4.78
N ARG A 111 10.95 17.07 -4.88
CA ARG A 111 11.36 17.87 -3.71
C ARG A 111 10.18 18.19 -2.79
N ILE A 112 9.02 18.54 -3.34
CA ILE A 112 7.81 18.79 -2.56
C ILE A 112 7.35 17.50 -1.88
N ALA A 113 7.29 16.38 -2.59
CA ALA A 113 6.88 15.10 -2.04
C ALA A 113 7.81 14.61 -0.92
N CYS A 114 9.12 14.77 -1.08
CA CYS A 114 10.10 14.43 -0.06
C CYS A 114 9.94 15.31 1.18
N SER A 115 9.75 16.63 1.01
CA SER A 115 9.47 17.54 2.12
C SER A 115 8.22 17.14 2.90
N LEU A 116 7.09 16.93 2.19
CA LEU A 116 5.82 16.55 2.81
C LEU A 116 5.89 15.18 3.48
N THR A 117 6.63 14.24 2.90
CA THR A 117 6.85 12.92 3.49
C THR A 117 7.71 13.03 4.75
N GLY A 118 8.74 13.89 4.75
CA GLY A 118 9.54 14.20 5.93
C GLY A 118 8.73 14.83 7.05
N ASP A 119 7.84 15.78 6.73
CA ASP A 119 6.94 16.40 7.70
C ASP A 119 5.96 15.37 8.31
N LEU A 120 5.41 14.49 7.47
CA LEU A 120 4.55 13.40 7.92
C LEU A 120 5.31 12.45 8.85
N LEU A 121 6.54 12.07 8.50
CA LEU A 121 7.38 11.24 9.35
C LEU A 121 7.66 11.92 10.68
N ALA A 122 8.07 13.19 10.68
CA ALA A 122 8.33 13.94 11.91
C ALA A 122 7.12 13.98 12.85
N ALA A 123 5.91 14.17 12.30
CA ALA A 123 4.67 14.09 13.06
C ALA A 123 4.44 12.70 13.67
N ILE A 124 4.69 11.63 12.90
CA ILE A 124 4.56 10.25 13.36
C ILE A 124 5.60 9.91 14.43
N HIS A 125 6.83 10.39 14.30
CA HIS A 125 7.87 10.24 15.32
C HIS A 125 7.44 10.90 16.64
N ARG A 126 6.90 12.12 16.58
CA ARG A 126 6.37 12.80 17.76
C ARG A 126 5.23 12.03 18.43
N ASP A 127 4.30 11.50 17.63
CA ASP A 127 3.22 10.63 18.12
C ASP A 127 3.79 9.36 18.78
N TYR A 128 4.85 8.79 18.20
CA TYR A 128 5.52 7.60 18.71
C TYR A 128 6.26 7.86 20.02
N GLU A 129 6.93 9.00 20.17
CA GLU A 129 7.54 9.42 21.44
C GLU A 129 6.48 9.59 22.53
N MET A 130 5.31 10.17 22.20
CA MET A 130 4.21 10.27 23.15
C MET A 130 3.62 8.89 23.51
N PHE A 131 3.56 7.97 22.55
CA PHE A 131 3.15 6.59 22.79
C PHE A 131 4.12 5.88 23.74
N GLN A 132 5.43 6.00 23.52
CA GLN A 132 6.45 5.44 24.42
C GLN A 132 6.38 6.05 25.83
N GLN A 133 6.17 7.37 25.95
CA GLN A 133 6.03 8.04 27.24
C GLN A 133 4.77 7.63 28.02
N ARG A 134 3.67 7.35 27.31
CA ARG A 134 2.45 6.81 27.91
C ARG A 134 2.62 5.35 28.33
N GLY A 135 3.69 4.71 27.87
CA GLY A 135 3.89 3.27 27.92
C GLY A 135 2.85 2.52 27.08
N PRO A 136 3.09 1.24 26.75
CA PRO A 136 1.97 0.37 26.49
C PRO A 136 1.06 0.52 27.71
N GLN A 137 -0.18 0.95 27.48
CA GLN A 137 -1.24 0.81 28.46
C GLN A 137 -1.29 -0.68 28.78
N HIS A 138 -0.47 -1.08 29.75
CA HIS A 138 -0.78 -2.23 30.54
C HIS A 138 -2.23 -2.00 30.94
N PHE A 139 -3.08 -2.94 30.60
CA PHE A 139 -4.14 -3.37 31.49
C PHE A 139 -3.52 -3.78 32.85
N ARG A 140 -2.79 -2.86 33.51
CA ARG A 140 -2.29 -2.99 34.86
C ARG A 140 -3.46 -2.57 35.72
N GLY A 141 -4.23 -3.58 36.09
CA GLY A 141 -4.83 -3.63 37.42
C GLY A 141 -5.81 -2.51 37.73
N GLY A 142 -7.04 -2.71 37.27
CA GLY A 142 -8.20 -2.46 38.14
C GLY A 142 -8.30 -3.55 39.21
N GLY A 143 -7.25 -3.69 40.02
CA GLY A 143 -7.30 -4.43 41.29
C GLY A 143 -8.07 -3.60 42.30
N GLY A 144 -9.39 -3.63 42.17
CA GLY A 144 -10.32 -3.03 43.13
C GLY A 144 -10.72 -4.00 44.22
N GLY A 145 -9.97 -3.98 45.33
CA GLY A 145 -10.53 -3.99 46.69
C GLY A 145 -11.34 -5.19 47.16
N TYR A 146 -10.69 -6.02 47.97
CA TYR A 146 -11.27 -6.85 49.02
C TYR A 146 -12.22 -6.06 49.95
N ARG A 147 -13.50 -6.47 50.02
CA ARG A 147 -14.41 -6.44 51.18
C ARG A 147 -15.45 -7.53 50.91
N GLY A 148 -15.34 -8.74 51.46
CA GLY A 148 -15.61 -9.04 52.86
C GLY A 148 -17.10 -9.38 53.05
N ARG A 149 -17.37 -10.60 53.55
CA ARG A 149 -18.52 -11.04 54.39
C ARG A 149 -19.24 -12.29 53.87
N GLY A 150 -19.01 -13.40 54.56
CA GLY A 150 -19.84 -14.61 54.47
C GLY A 150 -21.12 -14.48 55.30
N HIS A 151 -22.01 -15.47 55.13
CA HIS A 151 -23.02 -16.01 56.06
C HIS A 151 -23.72 -17.13 55.26
N HIS A 152 -23.52 -18.40 55.62
CA HIS A 152 -24.46 -19.26 56.38
C HIS A 152 -25.79 -19.47 55.66
#